data_AF-A0A2T1BY45-F1
#
_entry.id   AF-A0A2T1BY45-F1
#
_cell.length_a   1.000
_cell.length_b   1.000
_cell.length_c   1.000
_cell.angle_alpha   90.00
_cell.angle_beta   90.00
_cell.angle_gamma   90.00
#
_symmetry.space_group_name_H-M   'P 1'
#
loop_
_entity.id
_entity.type
_entity.pdbx_description
1 polymer ?
#
loop_
_entity_poly.entity_id
_entity_poly.type
_entity_poly.pdbx_seq_one_letter_code
_entity_poly.pdbx_strand_id
1 'polypeptide(L)'
;MIAPDFSQKRYHIGRAAASTEQAYELFTDETLKADDEAFLLKIRDTVRAAVDLTKFTTIVERMRSAKEQKIEGNPVKAVEIASKTLGLSQKESGSVLNHLIQGGDLSAYGILNAITRTSQDLPDYDRATDLERVGSEVLALPASRWREIALAS
;
A
#
# COMPACT_ATOMS: atom_id res chain seq x y z
N MET A 1 28.99 26.23 -30.08
CA MET A 1 27.63 26.69 -30.47
C MET A 1 26.94 27.16 -29.20
N ILE A 2 26.68 28.46 -29.09
CA ILE A 2 26.02 29.08 -27.93
C ILE A 2 24.55 29.19 -28.31
N ALA A 3 23.69 28.46 -27.60
CA ALA A 3 22.24 28.59 -27.72
C ALA A 3 21.72 29.43 -26.53
N PRO A 4 20.79 30.36 -26.76
CA PRO A 4 20.41 31.38 -25.78
C PRO A 4 19.67 30.79 -24.57
N ASP A 5 19.95 31.39 -23.43
CA ASP A 5 19.38 31.16 -22.12
C ASP A 5 17.86 31.41 -22.16
N PHE A 6 17.07 30.34 -22.25
CA PHE A 6 15.65 30.39 -21.98
C PHE A 6 15.47 30.20 -20.49
N SER A 7 15.30 31.33 -19.78
CA SER A 7 14.74 31.37 -18.44
C SER A 7 13.49 30.48 -18.36
N GLN A 8 13.67 29.24 -17.89
CA GLN A 8 12.57 28.37 -17.57
C GLN A 8 11.88 28.98 -16.36
N LYS A 9 10.83 29.76 -16.62
CA LYS A 9 9.84 30.10 -15.60
C LYS A 9 9.42 28.76 -14.98
N ARG A 10 9.74 28.59 -13.69
CA ARG A 10 9.32 27.46 -12.88
C ARG A 10 7.80 27.34 -12.98
N TYR A 11 7.32 26.57 -13.93
CA TYR A 11 5.94 26.10 -13.90
C TYR A 11 5.89 25.13 -12.73
N HIS A 12 5.31 25.56 -11.62
CA HIS A 12 4.90 24.67 -10.54
C HIS A 12 3.78 23.78 -11.10
N ILE A 13 4.17 22.65 -11.71
CA ILE A 13 3.25 21.62 -12.23
C ILE A 13 2.49 20.93 -11.08
N GLY A 14 2.80 21.23 -9.82
CA GLY A 14 2.12 20.68 -8.64
C GLY A 14 0.64 21.07 -8.47
N ARG A 15 0.10 22.04 -9.23
CA ARG A 15 -1.31 22.48 -9.07
C ARG A 15 -2.28 21.97 -10.14
N ALA A 16 -1.78 21.45 -11.27
CA ALA A 16 -2.63 20.98 -12.37
C ALA A 16 -2.99 19.48 -12.28
N ALA A 17 -2.32 18.72 -11.40
CA ALA A 17 -2.61 17.30 -11.16
C ALA A 17 -3.52 17.05 -9.94
N ALA A 18 -4.25 18.07 -9.49
CA ALA A 18 -5.09 18.03 -8.28
C ALA A 18 -6.46 17.35 -8.48
N SER A 19 -6.65 16.63 -9.60
CA SER A 19 -7.75 15.69 -9.80
C SER A 19 -7.17 14.27 -9.71
N THR A 20 -7.25 13.74 -8.49
CA THR A 20 -6.49 12.64 -7.89
C THR A 20 -6.59 11.27 -8.59
N GLU A 21 -7.42 11.12 -9.63
CA GLU A 21 -7.57 9.86 -10.37
C GLU A 21 -6.71 9.77 -11.64
N GLN A 22 -6.39 10.90 -12.28
CA GLN A 22 -5.70 10.90 -13.59
C GLN A 22 -4.16 10.94 -13.50
N ALA A 23 -3.60 11.12 -12.29
CA ALA A 23 -2.16 11.23 -12.08
C ALA A 23 -1.46 9.86 -11.94
N TYR A 24 -2.20 8.81 -11.57
CA TYR A 24 -1.64 7.48 -11.35
C TYR A 24 -1.09 6.82 -12.64
N GLU A 25 -1.65 7.13 -13.80
CA GLU A 25 -1.13 6.64 -15.09
C GLU A 25 0.14 7.39 -15.57
N LEU A 26 0.50 8.49 -14.91
CA LEU A 26 1.61 9.36 -15.33
C LEU A 26 2.93 9.08 -14.60
N PHE A 27 2.86 8.49 -13.40
CA PHE A 27 4.03 8.28 -12.56
C PHE A 27 4.71 6.95 -12.89
N THR A 28 6.05 6.96 -12.87
CA THR A 28 6.83 5.74 -13.01
C THR A 28 6.74 4.90 -11.73
N ASP A 29 6.93 3.59 -11.85
CA ASP A 29 6.98 2.67 -10.71
C ASP A 29 7.97 3.09 -9.62
N GLU A 30 9.09 3.69 -10.02
CA GLU A 30 10.09 4.24 -9.10
C GLU A 30 9.52 5.40 -8.28
N THR A 31 8.74 6.27 -8.93
CA THR A 31 8.11 7.43 -8.27
C THR A 31 7.05 6.98 -7.28
N LEU A 32 6.23 5.99 -7.64
CA LEU A 32 5.21 5.45 -6.75
C LEU A 32 5.82 4.79 -5.51
N LYS A 33 6.90 4.02 -5.68
CA LYS A 33 7.63 3.40 -4.55
C LYS A 33 8.26 4.44 -3.62
N ALA A 34 8.84 5.49 -4.19
CA ALA A 34 9.43 6.58 -3.41
C ALA A 34 8.35 7.36 -2.63
N ASP A 35 7.15 7.52 -3.20
CA ASP A 35 6.04 8.20 -2.53
C ASP A 35 5.48 7.36 -1.37
N ASP A 36 5.33 6.04 -1.55
CA ASP A 36 4.98 5.11 -0.47
C ASP A 36 5.98 5.17 0.68
N GLU A 37 7.28 5.18 0.37
CA GLU A 37 8.33 5.29 1.37
C GLU A 37 8.26 6.64 2.10
N ALA A 38 8.10 7.74 1.36
CA ALA A 38 7.97 9.07 1.92
C ALA A 38 6.71 9.21 2.80
N PHE A 39 5.61 8.59 2.41
CA PHE A 39 4.36 8.55 3.16
C PHE A 39 4.54 7.80 4.48
N LEU A 40 5.20 6.64 4.45
CA LEU A 40 5.55 5.89 5.66
C LEU A 40 6.47 6.69 6.59
N LEU A 41 7.46 7.40 6.04
CA LEU A 41 8.35 8.26 6.82
C LEU A 41 7.59 9.42 7.50
N LYS A 42 6.60 10.00 6.82
CA LYS A 42 5.75 11.07 7.39
C LYS A 42 4.83 10.56 8.49
N ILE A 43 4.16 9.42 8.27
CA ILE A 43 3.39 8.75 9.32
C ILE A 43 4.32 8.46 10.49
N ARG A 44 5.54 7.99 10.20
CA ARG A 44 6.51 7.64 11.22
C ARG A 44 6.83 8.79 12.14
N ASP A 45 7.21 9.91 11.55
CA ASP A 45 7.66 11.08 12.31
C ASP A 45 6.48 11.71 13.09
N THR A 46 5.28 11.70 12.51
CA THR A 46 4.07 12.21 13.16
C THR A 46 3.65 11.35 14.35
N VAL A 47 3.64 10.03 14.21
CA VAL A 47 3.25 9.12 15.29
C VAL A 47 4.34 9.05 16.37
N ARG A 48 5.64 9.13 16.03
CA ARG A 48 6.74 9.28 17.01
C ARG A 48 6.56 10.48 17.92
N ALA A 49 6.05 11.58 17.39
CA ALA A 49 5.82 12.79 18.17
C ALA A 49 4.62 12.66 19.14
N ALA A 50 3.68 11.75 18.86
CA ALA A 50 2.42 11.61 19.60
C ALA A 50 2.32 10.32 20.47
N VAL A 51 3.16 9.31 20.23
CA VAL A 51 3.06 7.96 20.82
C VAL A 51 4.41 7.52 21.40
N ASP A 52 4.37 6.57 22.35
CA ASP A 52 5.52 5.82 22.82
C ASP A 52 6.41 5.36 21.64
N LEU A 53 7.62 5.95 21.58
CA LEU A 53 8.63 5.73 20.55
C LEU A 53 8.95 4.26 20.33
N THR A 54 8.87 3.44 21.39
CA THR A 54 9.16 2.00 21.33
C THR A 54 8.09 1.26 20.55
N LYS A 55 6.80 1.43 20.90
CA LYS A 55 5.69 0.80 20.18
C LYS A 55 5.66 1.20 18.72
N PHE A 56 5.87 2.49 18.50
CA PHE A 56 5.93 3.04 17.16
C PHE A 56 7.05 2.39 16.32
N THR A 57 8.26 2.31 16.87
CA THR A 57 9.41 1.71 16.19
C THR A 57 9.18 0.23 15.89
N THR A 58 8.54 -0.51 16.81
CA THR A 58 8.15 -1.90 16.57
C THR A 58 7.19 -2.04 15.38
N ILE A 59 6.22 -1.14 15.22
CA ILE A 59 5.27 -1.19 14.10
C ILE A 59 5.98 -0.96 12.77
N VAL A 60 6.88 0.03 12.71
CA VAL A 60 7.66 0.32 11.49
C VAL A 60 8.52 -0.87 11.08
N GLU A 61 9.22 -1.50 12.03
CA GLU A 61 10.05 -2.66 11.71
C GLU A 61 9.19 -3.84 11.22
N ARG A 62 7.96 -4.00 11.72
CA ARG A 62 7.01 -4.99 11.17
C ARG A 62 6.60 -4.65 9.74
N MET A 63 6.31 -3.38 9.44
CA MET A 63 5.98 -2.95 8.08
C MET A 63 7.15 -3.17 7.11
N ARG A 64 8.38 -2.85 7.54
CA ARG A 64 9.60 -3.14 6.76
C ARG A 64 9.77 -4.64 6.51
N SER A 65 9.61 -5.46 7.55
CA SER A 65 9.68 -6.92 7.39
C SER A 65 8.60 -7.44 6.44
N ALA A 66 7.38 -6.90 6.50
CA ALA A 66 6.29 -7.27 5.61
C ALA A 66 6.55 -6.88 4.14
N LYS A 67 7.33 -5.82 3.89
CA LYS A 67 7.75 -5.43 2.54
C LYS A 67 8.66 -6.47 1.89
N GLU A 68 9.50 -7.13 2.70
CA GLU A 68 10.43 -8.18 2.25
C GLU A 68 9.76 -9.55 2.12
N GLN A 69 8.60 -9.74 2.75
CA GLN A 69 7.81 -10.96 2.65
C GLN A 69 7.07 -11.00 1.32
N LYS A 70 7.70 -11.56 0.28
CA LYS A 70 7.13 -11.63 -1.07
C LYS A 70 6.12 -12.75 -1.25
N ILE A 71 5.19 -12.54 -2.16
CA ILE A 71 4.36 -13.59 -2.76
C ILE A 71 5.21 -14.23 -3.86
N GLU A 72 5.51 -15.51 -3.71
CA GLU A 72 6.34 -16.28 -4.65
C GLU A 72 5.50 -17.12 -5.62
N GLY A 73 4.27 -17.45 -5.21
CA GLY A 73 3.30 -18.18 -6.01
C GLY A 73 2.37 -17.30 -6.85
N ASN A 74 1.17 -17.80 -7.11
CA ASN A 74 0.12 -17.12 -7.87
C ASN A 74 -0.51 -15.98 -7.04
N PRO A 75 -0.38 -14.71 -7.47
CA PRO A 75 -0.92 -13.57 -6.71
C PRO A 75 -2.45 -13.59 -6.60
N VAL A 76 -3.16 -14.14 -7.58
CA VAL A 76 -4.62 -14.32 -7.52
C VAL A 76 -4.98 -15.27 -6.38
N LYS A 77 -4.31 -16.42 -6.32
CA LYS A 77 -4.55 -17.43 -5.28
C LYS A 77 -4.13 -16.93 -3.90
N ALA A 78 -3.02 -16.19 -3.82
CA ALA A 78 -2.57 -15.56 -2.59
C ALA A 78 -3.64 -14.60 -2.04
N VAL A 79 -4.22 -13.74 -2.89
CA VAL A 79 -5.29 -12.82 -2.48
C VAL A 79 -6.55 -13.56 -2.07
N GLU A 80 -6.93 -14.65 -2.74
CA GLU A 80 -8.08 -15.48 -2.32
C GLU A 80 -7.88 -16.06 -0.92
N ILE A 81 -6.69 -16.63 -0.64
CA ILE A 81 -6.38 -17.22 0.67
C ILE A 81 -6.32 -16.13 1.74
N ALA A 82 -5.68 -14.99 1.45
CA ALA A 82 -5.62 -13.85 2.36
C ALA A 82 -7.02 -13.32 2.67
N SER A 83 -7.84 -13.12 1.65
CA SER A 83 -9.24 -12.65 1.77
C SER A 83 -10.08 -13.59 2.63
N LYS A 84 -9.95 -14.90 2.43
CA LYS A 84 -10.63 -15.91 3.27
C LYS A 84 -10.13 -15.89 4.71
N THR A 85 -8.82 -15.71 4.92
CA THR A 85 -8.21 -15.63 6.26
C THR A 85 -8.75 -14.43 7.04
N LEU A 86 -8.95 -13.32 6.34
CA LEU A 86 -9.26 -12.02 6.89
C LEU A 86 -10.77 -11.68 6.87
N GLY A 87 -11.62 -12.62 6.43
CA GLY A 87 -13.07 -12.43 6.39
C GLY A 87 -13.54 -11.38 5.38
N LEU A 88 -12.84 -11.26 4.25
CA LEU A 88 -13.24 -10.39 3.15
C LEU A 88 -14.27 -11.08 2.26
N SER A 89 -15.24 -10.31 1.77
CA SER A 89 -16.20 -10.75 0.76
C SER A 89 -15.55 -10.95 -0.60
N GLN A 90 -16.24 -11.64 -1.52
CA GLN A 90 -15.72 -11.85 -2.88
C GLN A 90 -15.52 -10.55 -3.64
N LYS A 91 -16.39 -9.55 -3.42
CA LYS A 91 -16.27 -8.22 -4.03
C LYS A 91 -15.02 -7.51 -3.53
N GLU A 92 -14.79 -7.51 -2.22
CA GLU A 92 -13.59 -6.93 -1.60
C GLU A 92 -12.33 -7.65 -2.05
N SER A 93 -12.35 -8.98 -2.13
CA SER A 93 -11.22 -9.78 -2.65
C SER A 93 -10.85 -9.37 -4.09
N GLY A 94 -11.84 -9.10 -4.95
CA GLY A 94 -11.60 -8.60 -6.30
C GLY A 94 -10.98 -7.21 -6.32
N SER A 95 -11.48 -6.28 -5.49
CA SER A 95 -10.89 -4.95 -5.34
C SER A 95 -9.46 -5.00 -4.81
N VAL A 96 -9.20 -5.84 -3.79
CA VAL A 96 -7.86 -6.05 -3.24
C VAL A 96 -6.91 -6.57 -4.32
N LEU A 97 -7.32 -7.53 -5.13
CA LEU A 97 -6.48 -8.03 -6.22
C LEU A 97 -6.16 -6.93 -7.25
N ASN A 98 -7.16 -6.13 -7.63
CA ASN A 98 -6.95 -5.01 -8.55
C ASN A 98 -5.95 -3.99 -7.99
N HIS A 99 -6.13 -3.58 -6.73
CA HIS A 99 -5.23 -2.63 -6.06
C HIS A 99 -3.83 -3.21 -5.85
N LEU A 100 -3.71 -4.51 -5.58
CA LEU A 100 -2.41 -5.18 -5.46
C LEU A 100 -1.65 -5.16 -6.78
N ILE A 101 -2.33 -5.44 -7.90
CA ILE A 101 -1.74 -5.42 -9.24
C ILE A 101 -1.35 -3.99 -9.63
N GLN A 102 -2.24 -3.01 -9.41
CA GLN A 102 -1.97 -1.60 -9.70
C GLN A 102 -0.83 -1.03 -8.83
N GLY A 103 -0.75 -1.45 -7.56
CA GLY A 103 0.33 -1.04 -6.65
C GLY A 103 1.68 -1.70 -6.94
N GLY A 104 1.71 -2.80 -7.71
CA GLY A 104 2.94 -3.43 -8.19
C GLY A 104 3.85 -4.04 -7.10
N ASP A 105 3.34 -4.18 -5.86
CA ASP A 105 4.09 -4.76 -4.75
C ASP A 105 3.48 -6.09 -4.33
N LEU A 106 4.06 -7.18 -4.83
CA LEU A 106 3.65 -8.54 -4.48
C LEU A 106 4.29 -8.97 -3.15
N SER A 107 3.92 -8.29 -2.06
CA SER A 107 4.38 -8.59 -0.70
C SER A 107 3.25 -8.57 0.33
N ALA A 108 3.52 -8.99 1.56
CA ALA A 108 2.58 -8.85 2.67
C ALA A 108 2.19 -7.38 2.88
N TYR A 109 3.17 -6.47 2.76
CA TYR A 109 2.92 -5.03 2.80
C TYR A 109 2.03 -4.57 1.63
N GLY A 110 2.23 -5.10 0.44
CA GLY A 110 1.37 -4.82 -0.71
C GLY A 110 -0.08 -5.28 -0.51
N ILE A 111 -0.30 -6.46 0.08
CA ILE A 111 -1.65 -6.94 0.43
C ILE A 111 -2.31 -5.99 1.46
N LEU A 112 -1.56 -5.58 2.49
CA LEU A 112 -2.05 -4.59 3.46
C LEU A 112 -2.49 -3.31 2.76
N ASN A 113 -1.64 -2.75 1.91
CA ASN A 113 -1.95 -1.51 1.19
C ASN A 113 -3.14 -1.66 0.27
N ALA A 114 -3.28 -2.81 -0.40
CA ALA A 114 -4.43 -3.09 -1.25
C ALA A 114 -5.75 -3.18 -0.47
N ILE A 115 -5.73 -3.75 0.74
CA ILE A 115 -6.90 -3.78 1.63
C ILE A 115 -7.25 -2.36 2.11
N THR A 116 -6.26 -1.59 2.56
CA THR A 116 -6.44 -0.20 2.97
C THR A 116 -6.94 0.66 1.81
N ARG A 117 -6.49 0.43 0.58
CA ARG A 117 -7.02 1.14 -0.59
C ARG A 117 -8.46 0.73 -0.88
N THR A 118 -8.79 -0.55 -0.72
CA THR A 118 -10.17 -1.06 -0.90
C THR A 118 -11.15 -0.40 0.07
N SER A 119 -10.75 -0.05 1.29
CA SER A 119 -11.64 0.63 2.25
C SER A 119 -12.12 1.99 1.74
N GLN A 120 -11.27 2.70 0.99
CA GLN A 120 -11.56 4.04 0.48
C GLN A 120 -12.60 4.05 -0.66
N ASP A 121 -12.80 2.90 -1.29
CA ASP A 121 -13.78 2.76 -2.38
C ASP A 121 -15.18 2.39 -1.86
N LEU A 122 -15.32 2.12 -0.56
CA LEU A 122 -16.58 1.72 0.04
C LEU A 122 -17.44 2.93 0.43
N PRO A 123 -18.74 2.94 0.09
CA PRO A 123 -19.67 3.95 0.57
C PRO A 123 -20.08 3.74 2.03
N ASP A 124 -19.90 2.53 2.56
CA ASP A 124 -20.20 2.16 3.93
C ASP A 124 -19.01 2.48 4.84
N TYR A 125 -19.17 3.47 5.69
CA TYR A 125 -18.12 3.96 6.59
C TYR A 125 -17.71 2.94 7.67
N ASP A 126 -18.68 2.21 8.21
CA ASP A 126 -18.41 1.21 9.24
C ASP A 126 -17.59 0.08 8.64
N ARG A 127 -17.95 -0.36 7.43
CA ARG A 127 -17.18 -1.39 6.72
C ARG A 127 -15.82 -0.90 6.26
N ALA A 128 -15.70 0.37 5.85
CA ALA A 128 -14.40 0.96 5.51
C ALA A 128 -13.45 0.94 6.73
N THR A 129 -13.95 1.33 7.90
CA THR A 129 -13.18 1.30 9.15
C THR A 129 -12.76 -0.12 9.53
N ASP A 130 -13.65 -1.11 9.35
CA ASP A 130 -13.32 -2.51 9.55
C ASP A 130 -12.24 -3.01 8.59
N LEU A 131 -12.26 -2.61 7.32
CA LEU A 131 -11.23 -2.98 6.35
C LEU A 131 -9.86 -2.41 6.70
N GLU A 132 -9.79 -1.17 7.20
CA GLU A 132 -8.52 -0.60 7.68
C GLU A 132 -7.96 -1.41 8.86
N ARG A 133 -8.84 -1.78 9.81
CA ARG A 133 -8.47 -2.64 10.94
C ARG A 133 -7.95 -4.00 10.44
N VAL A 134 -8.68 -4.64 9.54
CA VAL A 134 -8.32 -5.94 8.93
C VAL A 134 -7.01 -5.86 8.15
N GLY A 135 -6.76 -4.78 7.41
CA GLY A 135 -5.50 -4.58 6.69
C GLY A 135 -4.29 -4.62 7.63
N SER A 136 -4.41 -4.04 8.83
CA SER A 136 -3.34 -4.08 9.83
C SER A 136 -3.06 -5.49 10.38
N GLU A 137 -4.04 -6.40 10.35
CA GLU A 137 -3.89 -7.80 10.81
C GLU A 137 -2.91 -8.59 9.94
N VAL A 138 -2.67 -8.16 8.69
CA VAL A 138 -1.66 -8.74 7.80
C VAL A 138 -0.28 -8.73 8.45
N LEU A 139 0.08 -7.66 9.17
CA LEU A 139 1.36 -7.54 9.88
C LEU A 139 1.46 -8.47 11.11
N ALA A 140 0.34 -9.03 11.56
CA ALA A 140 0.24 -9.90 12.71
C ALA A 140 0.03 -11.37 12.33
N LEU A 141 -0.03 -11.70 11.02
CA LEU A 141 -0.21 -13.07 10.57
C LEU A 141 0.93 -13.97 11.08
N PRO A 142 0.61 -15.18 11.60
CA PRO A 142 1.63 -16.16 11.92
C PRO A 142 2.44 -16.53 10.68
N ALA A 143 3.75 -16.77 10.84
CA ALA A 143 4.63 -17.12 9.72
C ALA A 143 4.17 -18.35 8.91
N SER A 144 3.52 -19.32 9.57
CA SER A 144 2.92 -20.48 8.88
C SER A 144 1.77 -20.07 7.95
N ARG A 145 0.91 -19.14 8.39
CA ARG A 145 -0.21 -18.65 7.59
C ARG A 145 0.28 -17.77 6.44
N TRP A 146 1.28 -16.92 6.70
CA TRP A 146 1.92 -16.16 5.64
C TRP A 146 2.53 -17.08 4.58
N ARG A 147 3.22 -18.15 4.97
CA ARG A 147 3.82 -19.10 4.03
C ARG A 147 2.78 -19.76 3.11
N GLU A 148 1.59 -20.09 3.63
CA GLU A 148 0.48 -20.61 2.81
C GLU A 148 0.00 -19.60 1.77
N ILE A 149 -0.10 -18.32 2.14
CA ILE A 149 -0.47 -17.24 1.22
C ILE A 149 0.64 -17.02 0.18
N ALA A 150 1.89 -16.93 0.62
CA ALA A 150 3.04 -16.60 -0.22
C ALA A 150 3.33 -17.67 -1.27
N LEU A 151 3.09 -18.95 -0.96
CA LEU A 151 3.36 -20.09 -1.84
C LEU A 151 2.11 -20.63 -2.55
N ALA A 152 0.99 -19.89 -2.50
CA ALA A 152 -0.26 -20.30 -3.12
C ALA A 152 -0.08 -20.53 -4.63
N SER A 153 -0.60 -21.63 -5.18
CA SER A 153 -0.48 -21.98 -6.61
C SER A 153 -1.82 -22.12 -7.32
#